data_AF-A0A7X3UCP0-F1
#
_entry.id   AF-A0A7X3UCP0-F1
#
_cell.length_a   1.000
_cell.length_b   1.000
_cell.length_c   1.000
_cell.angle_alpha   90.00
_cell.angle_beta   90.00
_cell.angle_gamma   90.00
#
_symmetry.space_group_name_H-M   'P 1'
#
loop_
_entity.id
_entity.type
_entity.pdbx_description
1 polymer ?
#
loop_
_entity_poly.entity_id
_entity_poly.type
_entity_poly.pdbx_seq_one_letter_code
_entity_poly.pdbx_strand_id
1 'polypeptide(L)' 'MIQQESRLKVADNSGARSILCIRVLGGSRR' A
#
# COMPACT_ATOMS: atom_id res chain seq x y z
N MET A 1 -6.91 -4.63 6.47
CA MET A 1 -7.38 -3.29 6.06
C MET A 1 -6.17 -2.39 5.93
N ILE A 2 -5.91 -1.84 4.75
CA ILE A 2 -4.76 -0.95 4.49
C ILE A 2 -5.29 0.48 4.47
N GLN A 3 -4.57 1.40 5.12
CA GLN A 3 -4.90 2.83 5.15
C GLN A 3 -3.86 3.64 4.39
N GLN A 4 -4.14 4.92 4.18
CA GLN A 4 -3.09 5.85 3.75
C GLN A 4 -1.94 5.84 4.76
N GLU A 5 -0.73 6.03 4.25
CA GLU A 5 0.53 6.05 4.99
C GLU A 5 0.89 4.74 5.71
N SER A 6 0.20 3.64 5.37
CA SER A 6 0.59 2.31 5.83
C SER A 6 1.88 1.84 5.15
N ARG A 7 2.86 1.38 5.94
CA ARG A 7 4.11 0.79 5.45
C ARG A 7 3.94 -0.72 5.28
N LEU A 8 4.24 -1.25 4.09
CA LEU A 8 4.06 -2.65 3.74
C LEU A 8 5.39 -3.29 3.33
N LYS A 9 5.55 -4.59 3.59
CA LYS A 9 6.65 -5.39 3.04
C LYS A 9 6.31 -5.78 1.61
N VAL A 10 7.31 -5.77 0.74
CA VAL A 10 7.16 -6.24 -0.65
C VAL A 10 7.44 -7.75 -0.68
N ALA A 11 6.60 -8.49 -1.38
CA ALA A 11 6.64 -9.95 -1.45
C ALA A 11 6.84 -10.46 -2.89
N ASP A 12 7.43 -9.63 -3.76
CA ASP A 12 7.81 -9.97 -5.12
C ASP A 12 9.33 -9.81 -5.32
N ASN A 13 9.79 -10.06 -6.54
CA ASN A 13 11.19 -9.96 -6.95
C ASN A 13 11.55 -8.61 -7.58
N SER A 14 10.78 -7.55 -7.33
CA SER A 14 11.06 -6.20 -7.87
C SER A 14 12.28 -5.52 -7.24
N GLY A 15 12.85 -6.08 -6.17
CA GLY A 15 14.02 -5.55 -5.46
C GLY A 15 13.69 -4.50 -4.38
N ALA A 16 12.44 -4.05 -4.29
CA ALA A 16 11.99 -3.21 -3.19
C ALA A 16 11.82 -4.04 -1.91
N ARG A 17 12.18 -3.48 -0.74
CA ARG A 17 12.01 -4.13 0.58
C ARG A 17 10.71 -3.73 1.28
N SER A 18 10.34 -2.46 1.12
CA SER A 18 9.17 -1.87 1.77
C SER A 18 8.61 -0.71 0.96
N ILE A 19 7.30 -0.50 1.03
CA ILE A 19 6.59 0.58 0.34
C ILE A 19 5.67 1.34 1.29
N LEU A 20 5.27 2.55 0.89
CA LEU A 20 4.29 3.38 1.59
C LEU A 20 3.01 3.46 0.74
N CYS A 21 1.85 3.20 1.36
CA CYS A 21 0.55 3.37 0.70
C CYS A 21 0.15 4.84 0.64
N ILE A 22 0.20 5.48 -0.53
CA ILE A 22 -0.16 6.90 -0.69
C ILE A 22 -1.67 7.16 -0.80
N ARG A 23 -2.42 6.19 -1.36
CA ARG A 23 -3.88 6.31 -1.58
C ARG A 23 -4.51 4.93 -1.68
N VAL A 24 -5.65 4.75 -1.02
CA VAL A 24 -6.52 3.58 -1.21
C VAL A 24 -7.56 3.94 -2.27
N LEU A 25 -7.59 3.19 -3.36
CA LEU A 25 -8.52 3.41 -4.48
C LEU A 25 -9.91 2.83 -4.15
N GLY A 26 -10.97 3.45 -4.65
CA GLY A 26 -12.33 2.87 -4.60
C GLY A 26 -13.00 2.79 -3.23
N GLY A 27 -12.57 3.60 -2.24
CA GLY A 27 -13.18 3.61 -0.90
C GLY A 27 -14.63 4.12 -0.88
N SER A 28 -15.41 3.58 0.07
CA SER A 28 -16.88 3.60 0.18
C SER A 28 -17.58 4.97 0.39
N ARG A 29 -16.92 6.09 0.08
CA ARG A 29 -17.59 7.40 -0.07
C ARG A 29 -18.05 7.63 -1.51
N ARG A 30 -18.44 6.55 -2.20
CA ARG A 30 -19.22 6.54 -3.43
C ARG A 30 -20.39 5.60 -3.25
#